data_AF-A0A7D4BDP1-F1
#
_entry.id   AF-A0A7D4BDP1-F1
#
_cell.length_a   1.000
_cell.length_b   1.000
_cell.length_c   1.000
_cell.angle_alpha   90.00
_cell.angle_beta   90.00
_cell.angle_gamma   90.00
#
_symmetry.space_group_name_H-M   'P 1'
#
loop_
_entity.id
_entity.type
_entity.pdbx_description
1 polymer ?
#
loop_
_entity_poly.entity_id
_entity_poly.type
_entity_poly.pdbx_seq_one_letter_code
_entity_poly.pdbx_strand_id
1 'polypeptide(L)'
;MLKRIFLLVTFSLAAYFSANAQCTGFHKLRECTPPDINGFRPFGQSRSRMVEAKKTFKYKVVLYGGYDYKIGICTERGYYPIQFRIINGKDNSVFYDNADDDYIENVGFTVEETKNVIFEITILASKKEFTDAADARVCAGVSIYWRRVPKTGF
;
A
#
# COMPACT_ATOMS: atom_id res chain seq x y z
N MET A 1 42.58 -19.78 -33.73
CA MET A 1 41.34 -19.02 -33.99
C MET A 1 40.20 -19.33 -33.00
N LEU A 2 40.26 -20.43 -32.24
CA LEU A 2 39.20 -20.84 -31.28
C LEU A 2 39.12 -20.00 -29.98
N LYS A 3 40.21 -19.32 -29.58
CA LYS A 3 40.26 -18.49 -28.34
C LYS A 3 39.55 -17.14 -28.43
N ARG A 4 39.32 -16.59 -29.64
CA ARG A 4 38.61 -15.30 -29.83
C ARG A 4 37.09 -15.46 -29.87
N ILE A 5 36.59 -16.65 -30.21
CA ILE A 5 35.15 -16.93 -30.28
C ILE A 5 34.55 -17.13 -28.88
N PHE A 6 35.32 -17.67 -27.93
CA PHE A 6 34.86 -17.88 -26.55
C PHE A 6 34.61 -16.59 -25.76
N LEU A 7 35.24 -15.47 -26.17
CA LEU A 7 35.08 -14.17 -25.51
C LEU A 7 33.83 -13.40 -25.96
N LEU A 8 33.26 -13.75 -27.12
CA LEU A 8 32.07 -13.09 -27.68
C LEU A 8 30.77 -13.75 -27.19
N VAL A 9 30.80 -15.02 -26.79
CA VAL A 9 29.62 -15.74 -26.28
C VAL A 9 29.35 -15.44 -24.80
N THR A 10 30.35 -14.93 -24.07
CA THR A 10 30.22 -14.62 -22.63
C THR A 10 29.63 -13.23 -22.34
N PHE A 11 29.55 -12.33 -23.33
CA PHE A 11 29.01 -10.97 -23.13
C PHE A 11 27.49 -10.85 -23.35
N SER A 12 26.84 -11.87 -23.93
CA SER A 12 25.42 -11.83 -24.30
C SER A 12 24.45 -12.33 -23.21
N LEU A 13 24.93 -12.76 -22.03
CA LEU A 13 24.06 -13.24 -20.94
C LEU A 13 23.77 -12.23 -19.82
N ALA A 14 24.33 -11.01 -19.85
CA ALA A 14 24.25 -10.07 -18.72
C ALA A 14 23.04 -9.10 -18.76
N ALA A 15 22.18 -9.15 -19.77
CA ALA A 15 21.17 -8.10 -20.02
C ALA A 15 19.72 -8.46 -19.65
N TYR A 16 19.49 -9.38 -18.70
CA TYR A 16 18.14 -9.75 -18.26
C TYR A 16 17.92 -9.55 -16.75
N PHE A 17 18.31 -8.39 -16.20
CA PHE A 17 17.78 -7.95 -14.90
C PHE A 17 16.71 -6.90 -15.15
N SER A 18 15.50 -7.41 -15.28
CA SER A 18 14.27 -6.68 -15.60
C SER A 18 13.99 -5.55 -14.61
N ALA A 19 13.75 -4.34 -15.12
CA ALA A 19 13.26 -3.16 -14.41
C ALA A 19 11.82 -3.30 -13.83
N ASN A 20 11.35 -4.52 -13.58
CA ASN A 20 9.98 -4.84 -13.16
C ASN A 20 9.78 -4.84 -11.63
N ALA A 21 10.75 -4.36 -10.86
CA ALA A 21 10.74 -4.43 -9.39
C ALA A 21 10.25 -3.16 -8.68
N GLN A 22 9.93 -2.08 -9.39
CA GLN A 22 10.00 -0.72 -8.82
C GLN A 22 9.20 -0.48 -7.52
N CYS A 23 8.09 -1.20 -7.26
CA CYS A 23 7.38 -1.13 -5.97
C CYS A 23 6.96 -2.49 -5.39
N THR A 24 7.44 -3.62 -5.94
CA THR A 24 6.97 -4.95 -5.51
C THR A 24 7.31 -5.18 -4.04
N GLY A 25 6.30 -5.48 -3.22
CA GLY A 25 6.48 -5.75 -1.79
C GLY A 25 6.66 -4.53 -0.89
N PHE A 26 6.60 -3.29 -1.42
CA PHE A 26 6.68 -2.05 -0.64
C PHE A 26 5.77 -2.02 0.61
N HIS A 27 4.53 -2.52 0.55
CA HIS A 27 3.60 -2.60 1.69
C HIS A 27 4.06 -3.49 2.85
N LYS A 28 5.13 -4.29 2.67
CA LYS A 28 5.73 -5.14 3.70
C LYS A 28 6.82 -4.41 4.49
N LEU A 29 7.20 -3.21 4.07
CA LEU A 29 8.16 -2.38 4.80
C LEU A 29 7.58 -1.99 6.16
N ARG A 30 8.48 -1.81 7.13
CA ARG A 30 8.12 -1.50 8.53
C ARG A 30 7.32 -0.20 8.65
N GLU A 31 7.61 0.78 7.81
CA GLU A 31 6.90 2.07 7.75
C GLU A 31 5.42 1.90 7.38
N CYS A 32 5.06 0.78 6.75
CA CYS A 32 3.69 0.46 6.39
C CYS A 32 2.98 -0.32 7.49
N THR A 33 3.68 -0.85 8.49
CA THR A 33 3.12 -1.74 9.51
C THR A 33 2.47 -0.92 10.64
N PRO A 34 1.16 -1.09 10.91
CA PRO A 34 0.50 -0.44 12.02
C PRO A 34 1.08 -0.85 13.38
N PRO A 35 0.94 -0.02 14.43
CA PRO A 35 1.31 -0.40 15.78
C PRO A 35 0.42 -1.53 16.34
N ASP A 36 0.95 -2.24 17.34
CA ASP A 36 0.24 -3.27 18.12
C ASP A 36 -0.45 -4.38 17.29
N ILE A 37 0.23 -4.90 16.28
CA ILE A 37 -0.28 -5.99 15.42
C ILE A 37 -0.13 -7.39 16.03
N ASN A 38 0.15 -7.49 17.34
CA ASN A 38 0.28 -8.78 18.01
C ASN A 38 -1.01 -9.61 17.89
N GLY A 39 -0.88 -10.82 17.38
CA GLY A 39 -2.02 -11.72 17.12
C GLY A 39 -2.81 -11.41 15.84
N PHE A 40 -2.44 -10.36 15.09
CA PHE A 40 -2.98 -10.12 13.75
C PHE A 40 -2.16 -10.87 12.70
N ARG A 41 -2.83 -11.23 11.60
CA ARG A 41 -2.25 -11.89 10.44
C ARG A 41 -2.24 -10.93 9.26
N PRO A 42 -1.20 -10.93 8.42
CA PRO A 42 -1.23 -10.20 7.15
C PRO A 42 -2.41 -10.66 6.30
N PHE A 43 -3.11 -9.72 5.68
CA PHE A 43 -4.18 -10.00 4.75
C PHE A 43 -3.62 -10.16 3.34
N GLY A 44 -4.07 -11.19 2.61
CA GLY A 44 -3.60 -11.47 1.25
C GLY A 44 -3.94 -10.37 0.23
N GLN A 45 -4.90 -9.51 0.55
CA GLN A 45 -5.20 -8.28 -0.20
C GLN A 45 -4.39 -7.08 0.33
N SER A 46 -3.19 -7.29 0.86
CA SER A 46 -2.23 -6.19 1.02
C SER A 46 -1.50 -6.00 -0.32
N ARG A 47 -1.23 -4.77 -0.73
CA ARG A 47 -0.56 -4.53 -2.01
C ARG A 47 0.25 -3.24 -2.04
N SER A 48 1.20 -3.23 -2.97
CA SER A 48 1.98 -2.04 -3.33
C SER A 48 1.61 -1.58 -4.71
N ARG A 49 1.78 -0.29 -4.99
CA ARG A 49 1.59 0.26 -6.32
C ARG A 49 2.46 1.49 -6.52
N MET A 50 3.00 1.65 -7.73
CA MET A 50 3.55 2.93 -8.16
C MET A 50 2.40 3.85 -8.56
N VAL A 51 2.37 5.04 -7.97
CA VAL A 51 1.31 6.03 -8.13
C VAL A 51 1.93 7.38 -8.45
N GLU A 52 1.12 8.33 -8.88
CA GLU A 52 1.54 9.71 -9.10
C GLU A 52 1.06 10.55 -7.93
N ALA A 53 1.96 11.32 -7.32
CA ALA A 53 1.61 12.25 -6.25
C ALA A 53 0.55 13.26 -6.71
N LYS A 54 -0.24 13.77 -5.76
CA LYS A 54 -1.40 14.66 -5.98
C LYS A 54 -2.57 14.04 -6.76
N LYS A 55 -2.45 12.80 -7.28
CA LYS A 55 -3.56 12.06 -7.90
C LYS A 55 -4.10 11.00 -6.95
N THR A 56 -5.43 10.93 -6.86
CA THR A 56 -6.11 9.90 -6.07
C THR A 56 -6.16 8.59 -6.86
N PHE A 57 -5.68 7.51 -6.24
CA PHE A 57 -5.88 6.15 -6.75
C PHE A 57 -6.84 5.37 -5.87
N LYS A 58 -7.59 4.46 -6.50
CA LYS A 58 -8.60 3.64 -5.81
C LYS A 58 -8.11 2.21 -5.61
N TYR A 59 -8.36 1.67 -4.42
CA TYR A 59 -8.17 0.27 -4.09
C TYR A 59 -9.44 -0.37 -3.55
N LYS A 60 -10.08 -1.21 -4.36
CA LYS A 60 -11.19 -2.06 -3.93
C LYS A 60 -10.68 -3.26 -3.13
N VAL A 61 -11.24 -3.47 -1.94
CA VAL A 61 -10.94 -4.59 -1.04
C VAL A 61 -12.23 -5.13 -0.44
N VAL A 62 -12.28 -6.44 -0.19
CA VAL A 62 -13.35 -7.07 0.59
C VAL A 62 -12.86 -7.26 2.03
N LEU A 63 -13.53 -6.64 2.99
CA LEU A 63 -13.31 -6.86 4.42
C LEU A 63 -14.41 -7.77 4.95
N TYR A 64 -14.03 -8.89 5.56
CA TYR A 64 -14.97 -9.89 6.06
C TYR A 64 -15.52 -9.51 7.44
N GLY A 65 -16.78 -9.84 7.68
CA GLY A 65 -17.43 -9.67 8.98
C GLY A 65 -16.87 -10.60 10.07
N GLY A 66 -16.91 -10.14 11.31
CA GLY A 66 -16.39 -10.85 12.49
C GLY A 66 -14.88 -10.74 12.67
N TYR A 67 -14.25 -9.70 12.11
CA TYR A 67 -12.80 -9.48 12.18
C TYR A 67 -12.44 -8.05 12.62
N ASP A 68 -11.39 -7.95 13.42
CA ASP A 68 -10.65 -6.72 13.64
C ASP A 68 -9.67 -6.52 12.48
N TYR A 69 -9.61 -5.30 11.96
CA TYR A 69 -8.65 -4.88 10.95
C TYR A 69 -7.73 -3.80 11.48
N LYS A 70 -6.47 -3.86 11.05
CA LYS A 70 -5.50 -2.76 11.17
C LYS A 70 -4.92 -2.49 9.81
N ILE A 71 -4.97 -1.23 9.39
CA ILE A 71 -4.54 -0.81 8.06
C ILE A 71 -3.41 0.20 8.24
N GLY A 72 -2.34 0.04 7.46
CA GLY A 72 -1.25 1.00 7.38
C GLY A 72 -1.01 1.41 5.93
N ILE A 73 -0.96 2.71 5.69
CA ILE A 73 -0.71 3.30 4.38
C ILE A 73 0.62 4.06 4.45
N CYS A 74 1.51 3.77 3.52
CA CYS A 74 2.86 4.34 3.50
C CYS A 74 3.25 4.78 2.09
N THR A 75 4.23 5.66 2.02
CA THR A 75 4.90 6.06 0.79
C THR A 75 6.39 6.26 1.05
N GLU A 76 7.14 6.59 0.00
CA GLU A 76 8.58 6.87 0.12
C GLU A 76 8.83 8.12 0.97
N ARG A 77 9.99 8.17 1.64
CA ARG A 77 10.36 9.31 2.48
C ARG A 77 10.38 10.59 1.63
N GLY A 78 9.85 11.68 2.19
CA GLY A 78 9.74 12.98 1.51
C GLY A 78 8.44 13.20 0.73
N TYR A 79 7.61 12.17 0.53
CA TYR A 79 6.32 12.28 -0.17
C TYR A 79 5.10 12.38 0.77
N TYR A 80 5.32 12.47 2.08
CA TYR A 80 4.28 12.65 3.09
C TYR A 80 3.74 14.10 3.13
N PRO A 81 2.51 14.32 3.65
CA PRO A 81 1.58 13.33 4.21
C PRO A 81 0.80 12.56 3.13
N ILE A 82 0.07 11.54 3.58
CA ILE A 82 -0.84 10.74 2.75
C ILE A 82 -2.26 10.99 3.24
N GLN A 83 -3.18 11.30 2.33
CA GLN A 83 -4.59 11.23 2.63
C GLN A 83 -5.13 9.87 2.19
N PHE A 84 -5.89 9.20 3.05
CA PHE A 84 -6.68 8.04 2.64
C PHE A 84 -8.09 8.10 3.22
N ARG A 85 -9.04 7.66 2.40
CA ARG A 85 -10.45 7.54 2.77
C ARG A 85 -10.91 6.10 2.59
N ILE A 86 -11.74 5.64 3.51
CA ILE A 86 -12.41 4.34 3.41
C ILE A 86 -13.83 4.60 2.95
N ILE A 87 -14.16 4.17 1.74
CA ILE A 87 -15.44 4.42 1.10
C ILE A 87 -16.26 3.13 1.05
N ASN A 88 -17.56 3.23 1.31
CA ASN A 88 -18.49 2.14 1.09
C ASN A 88 -18.61 1.83 -0.41
N GLY A 89 -18.27 0.60 -0.81
CA GLY A 89 -18.34 0.19 -2.21
C GLY A 89 -19.77 0.07 -2.77
N LYS A 90 -20.81 0.13 -1.93
CA LYS A 90 -22.21 0.04 -2.36
C LYS A 90 -22.80 1.39 -2.77
N ASP A 91 -22.63 2.42 -1.95
CA ASP A 91 -23.30 3.73 -2.11
C ASP A 91 -22.33 4.92 -2.16
N ASN A 92 -21.01 4.67 -2.08
CA ASN A 92 -19.95 5.67 -2.03
C ASN A 92 -19.99 6.62 -0.82
N SER A 93 -20.70 6.28 0.26
CA SER A 93 -20.57 6.99 1.53
C SER A 93 -19.15 6.83 2.11
N VAL A 94 -18.66 7.87 2.79
CA VAL A 94 -17.35 7.87 3.45
C VAL A 94 -17.52 7.24 4.84
N PHE A 95 -16.83 6.14 5.10
CA PHE A 95 -16.75 5.56 6.45
C PHE A 95 -15.68 6.24 7.31
N TYR A 96 -14.60 6.72 6.69
CA TYR A 96 -13.47 7.33 7.37
C TYR A 96 -12.65 8.18 6.40
N ASP A 97 -12.10 9.30 6.87
CA ASP A 97 -11.11 10.13 6.19
C ASP A 97 -10.02 10.51 7.21
N ASN A 98 -8.76 10.12 6.95
CA ASN A 98 -7.68 10.42 7.90
C ASN A 98 -7.31 11.91 7.95
N ALA A 99 -7.86 12.74 7.06
CA ALA A 99 -7.71 14.20 7.16
C ALA A 99 -8.31 14.76 8.46
N ASP A 100 -9.31 14.07 9.04
CA ASP A 100 -9.92 14.44 10.31
C ASP A 100 -9.04 14.10 11.52
N ASP A 101 -7.99 13.30 11.31
CA ASP A 101 -7.03 12.81 12.32
C ASP A 101 -5.59 13.20 11.95
N ASP A 102 -5.37 14.44 11.52
CA ASP A 102 -4.03 14.99 11.19
C ASP A 102 -3.20 14.14 10.20
N TYR A 103 -3.89 13.46 9.28
CA TYR A 103 -3.28 12.57 8.29
C TYR A 103 -2.48 11.41 8.88
N ILE A 104 -2.89 10.84 10.01
CA ILE A 104 -2.31 9.59 10.51
C ILE A 104 -2.32 8.51 9.43
N GLU A 105 -1.28 7.68 9.45
CA GLU A 105 -0.99 6.72 8.37
C GLU A 105 -1.62 5.35 8.63
N ASN A 106 -2.28 5.17 9.76
CA ASN A 106 -2.83 3.90 10.17
C ASN A 106 -4.18 4.07 10.88
N VAL A 107 -5.02 3.04 10.78
CA VAL A 107 -6.32 3.00 11.45
C VAL A 107 -6.66 1.56 11.81
N GLY A 108 -7.32 1.36 12.95
CA GLY A 108 -7.82 0.06 13.38
C GLY A 108 -9.32 0.12 13.66
N PHE A 109 -10.06 -0.90 13.23
CA PHE A 109 -11.51 -0.97 13.41
C PHE A 109 -12.02 -2.41 13.31
N THR A 110 -13.21 -2.67 13.86
CA THR A 110 -13.89 -3.95 13.75
C THR A 110 -14.92 -3.90 12.62
N VAL A 111 -15.00 -4.98 11.84
CA VAL A 111 -15.99 -5.13 10.77
C VAL A 111 -16.99 -6.20 11.22
N GLU A 112 -18.22 -5.80 11.48
CA GLU A 112 -19.29 -6.71 11.94
C GLU A 112 -19.85 -7.56 10.79
N GLU A 113 -20.17 -6.90 9.67
CA GLU A 113 -20.68 -7.52 8.45
C GLU A 113 -19.69 -7.36 7.30
N THR A 114 -19.59 -8.35 6.42
CA THR A 114 -18.69 -8.29 5.25
C THR A 114 -19.01 -7.08 4.38
N LYS A 115 -18.02 -6.21 4.13
CA LYS A 115 -18.16 -5.00 3.29
C LYS A 115 -17.19 -5.02 2.12
N ASN A 116 -17.68 -4.59 0.96
CA ASN A 116 -16.84 -4.12 -0.13
C ASN A 116 -16.46 -2.68 0.18
N VAL A 117 -15.18 -2.37 0.32
CA VAL A 117 -14.69 -1.02 0.55
C VAL A 117 -13.76 -0.57 -0.56
N ILE A 118 -13.65 0.74 -0.73
CA ILE A 118 -12.70 1.37 -1.63
C ILE A 118 -11.81 2.26 -0.80
N PHE A 119 -10.51 1.98 -0.76
CA PHE A 119 -9.53 2.95 -0.27
C PHE A 119 -9.24 3.95 -1.37
N GLU A 120 -9.57 5.21 -1.14
CA GLU A 120 -9.13 6.31 -1.99
C GLU A 120 -7.90 6.92 -1.35
N ILE A 121 -6.76 6.87 -2.03
CA ILE A 121 -5.48 7.24 -1.45
C ILE A 121 -4.85 8.32 -2.34
N THR A 122 -4.40 9.41 -1.73
CA THR A 122 -3.71 10.53 -2.39
C THR A 122 -2.42 10.81 -1.64
N ILE A 123 -1.29 10.73 -2.35
CA ILE A 123 0.01 11.14 -1.80
C ILE A 123 0.09 12.66 -1.90
N LEU A 124 -0.08 13.36 -0.77
CA LEU A 124 -0.16 14.81 -0.76
C LEU A 124 1.20 15.46 -0.95
N ALA A 125 2.29 14.86 -0.47
CA ALA A 125 3.66 15.37 -0.67
C ALA A 125 3.77 16.89 -0.43
N SER A 126 3.27 17.37 0.71
CA SER A 126 3.04 18.81 0.97
C SER A 126 4.31 19.68 0.90
N LYS A 127 5.49 19.08 1.09
CA LYS A 127 6.80 19.76 1.12
C LYS A 127 7.68 19.48 -0.10
N LYS A 128 7.15 18.78 -1.12
CA LYS A 128 7.90 18.41 -2.31
C LYS A 128 7.33 19.11 -3.54
N GLU A 129 8.20 19.84 -4.22
CA GLU A 129 7.96 20.33 -5.57
C GLU A 129 8.39 19.26 -6.58
N PHE A 130 7.60 19.07 -7.63
CA PHE A 130 7.87 18.11 -8.69
C PHE A 130 8.39 18.83 -9.92
N THR A 131 9.55 18.44 -10.42
CA THR A 131 10.12 19.04 -11.64
C THR A 131 9.44 18.51 -12.90
N ASP A 132 8.97 17.26 -12.87
CA ASP A 132 8.27 16.61 -13.97
C ASP A 132 7.40 15.44 -13.47
N ALA A 133 6.69 14.80 -14.42
CA ALA A 133 5.82 13.66 -14.13
C ALA A 133 6.58 12.39 -13.69
N ALA A 134 7.88 12.26 -13.99
CA ALA A 134 8.67 11.13 -13.53
C ALA A 134 9.05 11.29 -12.05
N ASP A 135 9.40 12.51 -11.62
CA ASP A 135 9.67 12.84 -10.20
C ASP A 135 8.41 12.75 -9.32
N ALA A 136 7.22 12.94 -9.91
CA ALA A 136 5.94 12.74 -9.22
C ALA A 136 5.58 11.26 -8.99
N ARG A 137 6.27 10.30 -9.62
CA ARG A 137 5.98 8.86 -9.46
C ARG A 137 6.65 8.32 -8.20
N VAL A 138 5.85 7.69 -7.35
CA VAL A 138 6.30 7.19 -6.05
C VAL A 138 5.61 5.88 -5.71
N CYS A 139 6.26 5.02 -4.92
CA CYS A 139 5.62 3.85 -4.34
C CYS A 139 4.65 4.23 -3.22
N ALA A 140 3.48 3.61 -3.25
CA ALA A 140 2.52 3.56 -2.15
C ALA A 140 2.31 2.11 -1.72
N GLY A 141 2.26 1.88 -0.41
CA GLY A 141 1.95 0.58 0.18
C GLY A 141 0.67 0.64 0.98
N VAL A 142 -0.16 -0.39 0.84
CA VAL A 142 -1.35 -0.65 1.67
C VAL A 142 -1.12 -1.98 2.37
N SER A 143 -0.80 -1.92 3.66
CA SER A 143 -0.71 -3.10 4.52
C SER A 143 -2.04 -3.27 5.25
N ILE A 144 -2.55 -4.49 5.26
CA ILE A 144 -3.80 -4.82 5.95
C ILE A 144 -3.51 -6.03 6.81
N TYR A 145 -3.86 -5.92 8.08
CA TYR A 145 -3.74 -6.97 9.08
C TYR A 145 -5.13 -7.28 9.61
N TRP A 146 -5.40 -8.55 9.88
CA TRP A 146 -6.69 -8.98 10.38
C TRP A 146 -6.54 -9.98 11.53
N ARG A 147 -7.52 -9.99 12.42
CA ARG A 147 -7.66 -10.99 13.49
C ARG A 147 -9.14 -11.25 13.69
N ARG A 148 -9.51 -12.50 13.99
CA ARG A 148 -10.90 -12.80 14.36
C ARG A 148 -11.26 -12.07 15.64
N VAL A 149 -12.44 -11.44 15.68
CA VAL A 149 -12.93 -10.80 16.91
C VAL A 149 -12.94 -11.86 18.02
N PRO A 150 -12.28 -11.61 19.17
CA PRO A 150 -12.30 -12.54 20.29
C PRO A 150 -13.75 -12.79 20.71
N LYS A 151 -14.14 -14.06 20.90
CA LYS A 151 -15.39 -14.36 21.57
C LYS A 151 -15.21 -14.01 23.04
N THR A 152 -15.61 -12.82 23.45
CA THR A 152 -15.81 -12.53 24.87
C THR A 152 -17.09 -13.26 25.27
N GLY A 153 -16.93 -14.43 25.88
CA GLY A 153 -18.04 -15.11 26.54
C GLY A 153 -18.45 -14.30 27.77
N PHE A 154 -19.75 -14.07 27.93
CA PHE A 154 -20.36 -13.97 29.25
C PHE A 154 -20.77 -15.38 29.67
#